data_AF-A0A1B9MQQ5-F1
#
_entry.id   AF-A0A1B9MQQ5-F1
#
_cell.length_a   1.000
_cell.length_b   1.000
_cell.length_c   1.000
_cell.angle_alpha   90.00
_cell.angle_beta   90.00
_cell.angle_gamma   90.00
#
_symmetry.space_group_name_H-M   'P 1'
#
loop_
_entity.id
_entity.type
_entity.pdbx_description
1 polymer ?
#
loop_
_entity_poly.entity_id
_entity_poly.type
_entity_poly.pdbx_seq_one_letter_code
_entity_poly.pdbx_strand_id
1 'polypeptide(L)'
;MQLTTAIKSIITKNRDAIGDQRLMPFRRDELPFGWYFRNGDNFLLDSPQGQALNSLSENYKTDHWITIKTIDGKQYINVPTAFASDGRGYFERAVDGVARRVGSMETDAIRDMYGEFSMTTARIEDVWVNVASAIGVFKAGGYRNHFSDVQSKATYPDYATPERLSNVVFDAARVVPTAKENRPINIGMTPAIYLGV
;
A
#
# COMPACT_ATOMS: atom_id res chain seq x y z
N MET A 1 -55.59 4.40 17.95
CA MET A 1 -54.48 5.34 17.60
C MET A 1 -53.13 4.75 18.01
N GLN A 2 -52.74 3.59 17.43
CA GLN A 2 -51.44 2.92 17.70
C GLN A 2 -50.71 2.48 16.42
N LEU A 3 -51.34 2.58 15.24
CA LEU A 3 -50.74 2.20 13.95
C LEU A 3 -49.68 3.19 13.45
N THR A 4 -49.65 4.43 13.94
CA THR A 4 -48.76 5.47 13.40
C THR A 4 -47.32 5.36 13.90
N THR A 5 -47.11 4.79 15.10
CA THR A 5 -45.76 4.69 15.71
C THR A 5 -44.97 3.52 15.13
N ALA A 6 -45.61 2.38 14.87
CA ALA A 6 -44.98 1.23 14.25
C ALA A 6 -44.58 1.49 12.78
N ILE A 7 -45.37 2.28 12.04
CA ILE A 7 -45.05 2.63 10.65
C ILE A 7 -43.87 3.62 10.58
N LYS A 8 -43.73 4.53 11.55
CA LYS A 8 -42.55 5.42 11.64
C LYS A 8 -41.24 4.67 11.90
N SER A 9 -41.25 3.58 12.68
CA SER A 9 -40.03 2.78 12.91
C SER A 9 -39.64 1.93 11.69
N ILE A 10 -40.61 1.52 10.87
CA ILE A 10 -40.37 0.78 9.62
C ILE A 10 -39.82 1.70 8.52
N ILE A 11 -40.24 2.98 8.48
CA ILE A 11 -39.76 3.97 7.48
C ILE A 11 -38.35 4.51 7.83
N THR A 12 -37.92 4.41 9.09
CA THR A 12 -36.64 4.94 9.57
C THR A 12 -35.68 3.85 10.02
N LYS A 13 -35.67 2.70 9.35
CA LYS A 13 -34.58 1.74 9.55
C LYS A 13 -33.35 2.28 8.84
N ASN A 14 -32.56 3.11 9.53
CA ASN A 14 -31.18 3.37 9.14
C ASN A 14 -30.54 2.01 8.88
N ARG A 15 -30.22 1.74 7.61
CA ARG A 15 -29.67 0.45 7.19
C ARG A 15 -28.26 0.24 7.70
N ASP A 16 -27.60 1.32 8.09
CA ASP A 16 -26.21 1.36 8.49
C ASP A 16 -26.12 1.26 10.01
N ALA A 17 -25.23 0.39 10.49
CA ALA A 17 -24.93 0.24 11.91
C ALA A 17 -23.89 1.29 12.33
N ILE A 18 -23.95 1.77 13.57
CA ILE A 18 -22.88 2.62 14.12
C ILE A 18 -21.57 1.84 14.05
N GLY A 19 -20.54 2.46 13.49
CA GLY A 19 -19.26 1.80 13.20
C GLY A 19 -19.21 1.08 11.85
N ASP A 20 -20.22 1.20 10.99
CA ASP A 20 -20.07 0.75 9.61
C ASP A 20 -19.03 1.62 8.88
N GLN A 21 -18.14 1.00 8.11
CA GLN A 21 -17.04 1.68 7.42
C GLN A 21 -17.08 1.35 5.92
N ARG A 22 -16.94 2.37 5.07
CA ARG A 22 -17.06 2.21 3.61
C ARG A 22 -16.14 3.14 2.84
N LEU A 23 -15.85 2.77 1.61
CA LEU A 23 -15.37 3.69 0.58
C LEU A 23 -16.59 4.29 -0.14
N MET A 24 -16.78 5.60 -0.02
CA MET A 24 -17.93 6.31 -0.58
C MET A 24 -17.55 7.12 -1.82
N PRO A 25 -18.45 7.26 -2.81
CA PRO A 25 -18.19 8.01 -4.04
C PRO A 25 -18.35 9.54 -3.88
N PHE A 26 -18.53 10.04 -2.65
CA PHE A 26 -18.70 11.45 -2.34
C PHE A 26 -17.38 12.09 -1.95
N ARG A 27 -17.24 13.41 -2.14
CA ARG A 27 -16.12 14.15 -1.57
C ARG A 27 -16.24 14.20 -0.03
N ARG A 28 -15.13 14.51 0.65
CA ARG A 28 -15.08 14.64 2.12
C ARG A 28 -16.21 15.51 2.67
N ASP A 29 -16.41 16.68 2.09
CA ASP A 29 -17.38 17.68 2.59
C ASP A 29 -18.80 17.47 2.03
N GLU A 30 -19.00 16.39 1.27
CA GLU A 30 -20.27 16.01 0.65
C GLU A 30 -20.76 14.64 1.17
N LEU A 31 -20.18 14.16 2.28
CA LEU A 31 -20.61 12.92 2.90
C LEU A 31 -22.07 13.03 3.38
N PRO A 32 -22.90 11.99 3.18
CA PRO A 32 -24.26 11.98 3.69
C PRO A 32 -24.31 12.15 5.21
N PHE A 33 -25.44 12.64 5.71
CA PHE A 33 -25.66 12.80 7.15
C PHE A 33 -25.30 11.52 7.93
N GLY A 34 -24.63 11.69 9.07
CA GLY A 34 -24.18 10.61 9.93
C GLY A 34 -22.89 9.92 9.48
N TRP A 35 -22.36 10.23 8.28
CA TRP A 35 -21.07 9.71 7.81
C TRP A 35 -19.94 10.71 8.02
N TYR A 36 -18.82 10.21 8.52
CA TYR A 36 -17.65 11.01 8.87
C TYR A 36 -16.41 10.45 8.18
N PHE A 37 -15.52 11.33 7.72
CA PHE A 37 -14.27 10.96 7.08
C PHE A 37 -13.33 10.24 8.06
N ARG A 38 -12.71 9.13 7.64
CA ARG A 38 -11.79 8.34 8.47
C ARG A 38 -10.36 8.88 8.40
N ASN A 39 -10.11 9.99 9.07
CA ASN A 39 -8.84 10.72 9.02
C ASN A 39 -8.17 10.93 10.38
N GLY A 40 -8.67 10.32 11.45
CA GLY A 40 -8.13 10.53 12.80
C GLY A 40 -8.57 11.83 13.49
N ASP A 41 -9.55 12.55 12.94
CA ASP A 41 -10.12 13.74 13.58
C ASP A 41 -10.66 13.42 14.98
N ASN A 42 -10.65 14.42 15.85
CA ASN A 42 -10.98 14.27 17.26
C ASN A 42 -12.29 14.97 17.58
N PHE A 43 -13.16 14.26 18.29
CA PHE A 43 -14.41 14.79 18.82
C PHE A 43 -14.35 14.82 20.34
N LEU A 44 -14.99 15.82 20.95
CA LEU A 44 -15.17 15.83 22.40
C LEU A 44 -15.91 14.56 22.82
N LEU A 45 -15.48 13.93 23.91
CA LEU A 45 -16.05 12.64 24.36
C LEU A 45 -17.56 12.74 24.66
N ASP A 46 -18.03 13.91 25.09
CA ASP A 46 -19.43 14.21 25.42
C ASP A 46 -20.25 14.74 24.23
N SER A 47 -19.64 14.96 23.06
CA SER A 47 -20.36 15.31 21.84
C SER A 47 -21.17 14.12 21.30
N PRO A 48 -22.19 14.33 20.43
CA PRO A 48 -22.92 13.24 19.80
C PRO A 48 -22.00 12.23 19.10
N GLN A 49 -20.99 12.72 18.37
CA GLN A 49 -19.99 11.89 17.67
C GLN A 49 -19.14 11.12 18.68
N GLY A 50 -18.71 11.79 19.75
CA GLY A 50 -17.91 11.17 20.80
C GLY A 50 -18.65 10.06 21.53
N GLN A 51 -19.92 10.27 21.84
CA GLN A 51 -20.79 9.26 22.45
C GLN A 51 -21.03 8.07 21.50
N ALA A 52 -21.27 8.32 20.22
CA ALA A 52 -21.42 7.28 19.21
C ALA A 52 -20.15 6.42 19.10
N LEU A 53 -18.98 7.03 18.99
CA LEU A 53 -17.69 6.34 18.97
C LEU A 53 -17.43 5.58 20.28
N ASN A 54 -17.74 6.18 21.43
CA ASN A 54 -17.49 5.56 22.72
C ASN A 54 -18.42 4.35 22.99
N SER A 55 -19.60 4.33 22.36
CA SER A 55 -20.56 3.21 22.44
C SER A 55 -20.06 1.92 21.75
N LEU A 56 -19.06 2.03 20.87
CA LEU A 56 -18.43 0.89 20.23
C LEU A 56 -17.68 0.04 21.26
N SER A 57 -17.61 -1.27 21.00
CA SER A 57 -16.93 -2.21 21.90
C SER A 57 -15.45 -1.89 22.05
N GLU A 58 -14.85 -2.32 23.16
CA GLU A 58 -13.40 -2.16 23.39
C GLU A 58 -12.57 -2.84 22.30
N ASN A 59 -12.99 -4.02 21.83
CA ASN A 59 -12.33 -4.73 20.73
C ASN A 59 -12.40 -3.90 19.44
N TYR A 60 -13.57 -3.37 19.09
CA TYR A 60 -13.70 -2.53 17.89
C TYR A 60 -12.78 -1.30 17.99
N LYS A 61 -12.77 -0.63 19.14
CA LYS A 61 -11.92 0.55 19.35
C LYS A 61 -10.44 0.20 19.23
N THR A 62 -10.03 -0.93 19.79
CA THR A 62 -8.66 -1.44 19.70
C THR A 62 -8.27 -1.77 18.26
N ASP A 63 -9.10 -2.52 17.55
CA ASP A 63 -8.86 -2.96 16.17
C ASP A 63 -8.82 -1.78 15.18
N HIS A 64 -9.45 -0.65 15.51
CA HIS A 64 -9.51 0.52 14.64
C HIS A 64 -8.75 1.74 15.18
N TRP A 65 -7.88 1.54 16.17
CA TRP A 65 -7.07 2.60 16.79
C TRP A 65 -7.88 3.83 17.22
N ILE A 66 -9.07 3.59 17.78
CA ILE A 66 -9.92 4.60 18.40
C ILE A 66 -9.50 4.73 19.86
N THR A 67 -8.99 5.89 20.22
CA THR A 67 -8.41 6.17 21.53
C THR A 67 -9.04 7.40 22.16
N ILE A 68 -9.13 7.38 23.50
CA ILE A 68 -9.51 8.56 24.27
C ILE A 68 -8.23 9.25 24.74
N LYS A 69 -8.12 10.56 24.52
CA LYS A 69 -7.00 11.38 24.98
C LYS A 69 -7.48 12.64 25.69
N THR A 70 -6.68 13.12 26.64
CA THR A 70 -6.94 14.38 27.34
C THR A 70 -6.14 15.50 26.70
N ILE A 71 -6.82 16.55 26.23
CA ILE A 71 -6.24 17.76 25.66
C ILE A 71 -6.85 18.94 26.42
N ASP A 72 -6.02 19.78 27.03
CA ASP A 72 -6.44 20.96 27.79
C ASP A 72 -7.54 20.68 28.83
N GLY A 73 -7.40 19.57 29.55
CA GLY A 73 -8.34 19.14 30.60
C GLY A 73 -9.66 18.55 30.09
N LYS A 74 -9.85 18.43 28.76
CA LYS A 74 -11.03 17.80 28.15
C LYS A 74 -10.67 16.48 27.49
N GLN A 75 -11.60 15.53 27.52
CA GLN A 75 -11.42 14.25 26.87
C GLN A 75 -11.93 14.30 25.43
N TYR A 76 -11.15 13.74 24.52
CA TYR A 76 -11.46 13.61 23.11
C TYR A 76 -11.33 12.16 22.68
N ILE A 77 -12.13 11.74 21.71
CA ILE A 77 -12.05 10.44 21.06
C ILE A 77 -11.90 10.63 19.55
N ASN A 78 -11.04 9.85 18.92
CA ASN A 78 -10.79 9.97 17.48
C ASN A 78 -11.71 9.07 16.64
N VAL A 79 -12.06 9.53 15.43
CA VAL A 79 -12.48 8.60 14.38
C VAL A 79 -11.28 7.75 13.95
N PRO A 80 -11.48 6.52 13.43
CA PRO A 80 -10.38 5.74 12.88
C PRO A 80 -9.72 6.47 11.70
N THR A 81 -8.47 6.10 11.41
CA THR A 81 -7.75 6.59 10.23
C THR A 81 -7.64 5.48 9.18
N ALA A 82 -7.99 5.81 7.94
CA ALA A 82 -7.72 4.95 6.79
C ALA A 82 -6.32 5.18 6.19
N PHE A 83 -5.47 5.97 6.86
CA PHE A 83 -4.16 6.38 6.38
C PHE A 83 -3.05 5.93 7.33
N ALA A 84 -1.94 5.49 6.74
CA ALA A 84 -0.67 5.28 7.42
C ALA A 84 -0.05 6.62 7.83
N SER A 85 0.95 6.57 8.72
CA SER A 85 1.65 7.75 9.22
C SER A 85 2.38 8.55 8.13
N ASP A 86 2.70 7.93 7.00
CA ASP A 86 3.32 8.57 5.83
C ASP A 86 2.28 9.18 4.86
N GLY A 87 0.98 9.09 5.18
CA GLY A 87 -0.12 9.65 4.40
C GLY A 87 -0.67 8.73 3.31
N ARG A 88 -0.09 7.53 3.08
CA ARG A 88 -0.68 6.54 2.16
C ARG A 88 -1.96 5.95 2.74
N GLY A 89 -2.93 5.68 1.87
CA GLY A 89 -4.16 4.99 2.27
C GLY A 89 -3.94 3.49 2.44
N TYR A 90 -4.55 2.88 3.45
CA TYR A 90 -4.58 1.43 3.58
C TYR A 90 -5.52 0.81 2.54
N PHE A 91 -5.07 -0.28 1.91
CA PHE A 91 -5.97 -1.17 1.19
C PHE A 91 -6.63 -2.13 2.18
N GLU A 92 -7.96 -2.14 2.21
CA GLU A 92 -8.72 -3.06 3.03
C GLU A 92 -8.78 -4.43 2.35
N ARG A 93 -8.50 -5.49 3.14
CA ARG A 93 -8.56 -6.87 2.66
C ARG A 93 -9.22 -7.78 3.68
N ALA A 94 -9.77 -8.89 3.20
CA ALA A 94 -10.34 -9.91 4.06
C ALA A 94 -9.29 -10.52 4.99
N VAL A 95 -9.70 -10.70 6.25
CA VAL A 95 -8.94 -11.35 7.31
C VAL A 95 -9.18 -12.87 7.30
N ASP A 96 -8.21 -13.66 7.75
CA ASP A 96 -8.38 -15.11 7.94
C ASP A 96 -8.78 -15.49 9.38
N GLY A 97 -8.80 -14.51 10.29
CA GLY A 97 -9.19 -14.69 11.68
C GLY A 97 -8.09 -15.28 12.56
N VAL A 98 -6.91 -15.59 12.01
CA VAL A 98 -5.81 -16.22 12.76
C VAL A 98 -4.55 -15.35 12.66
N ALA A 99 -3.90 -15.37 11.49
CA ALA A 99 -2.67 -14.65 11.21
C ALA A 99 -2.95 -13.21 10.82
N ARG A 100 -4.03 -13.00 10.06
CA ARG A 100 -4.57 -11.67 9.72
C ARG A 100 -5.86 -11.48 10.49
N ARG A 101 -5.89 -10.44 11.31
CA ARG A 101 -7.01 -10.07 12.19
C ARG A 101 -7.52 -8.69 11.82
N VAL A 102 -8.72 -8.34 12.27
CA VAL A 102 -9.23 -6.97 12.13
C VAL A 102 -8.23 -6.03 12.80
N GLY A 103 -7.90 -4.91 12.15
CA GLY A 103 -6.90 -3.96 12.64
C GLY A 103 -5.43 -4.33 12.41
N SER A 104 -5.13 -5.56 11.97
CA SER A 104 -3.75 -5.90 11.60
C SER A 104 -3.36 -5.22 10.29
N MET A 105 -2.17 -4.62 10.27
CA MET A 105 -1.58 -3.99 9.09
C MET A 105 -0.49 -4.89 8.51
N GLU A 106 -0.50 -5.04 7.20
CA GLU A 106 0.61 -5.61 6.42
C GLU A 106 1.25 -4.47 5.63
N THR A 107 2.58 -4.39 5.63
CA THR A 107 3.30 -3.40 4.82
C THR A 107 3.27 -3.79 3.35
N ASP A 108 3.63 -2.84 2.48
CA ASP A 108 3.77 -3.10 1.05
C ASP A 108 4.77 -4.22 0.77
N ALA A 109 4.33 -5.16 -0.05
CA ALA A 109 5.16 -6.27 -0.52
C ALA A 109 4.87 -6.50 -2.01
N ILE A 110 5.93 -6.79 -2.76
CA ILE A 110 5.84 -7.36 -4.10
C ILE A 110 6.17 -8.85 -4.03
N ARG A 111 5.74 -9.61 -5.03
CA ARG A 111 6.24 -10.97 -5.22
C ARG A 111 7.73 -10.92 -5.55
N ASP A 112 8.41 -12.03 -5.27
CA ASP A 112 9.81 -12.21 -5.61
C ASP A 112 10.05 -11.93 -7.10
N MET A 113 11.15 -11.25 -7.41
CA MET A 113 11.57 -10.92 -8.76
C MET A 113 12.89 -11.61 -9.05
N TYR A 114 12.81 -12.68 -9.83
CA TYR A 114 13.97 -13.47 -10.20
C TYR A 114 14.65 -12.95 -11.48
N GLY A 115 15.97 -12.98 -11.48
CA GLY A 115 16.80 -12.83 -12.66
C GLY A 115 18.12 -13.55 -12.44
N GLU A 116 18.79 -13.85 -13.53
CA GLU A 116 20.11 -14.48 -13.50
C GLU A 116 21.08 -13.66 -14.34
N PHE A 117 22.29 -13.51 -13.81
CA PHE A 117 23.43 -12.99 -14.53
C PHE A 117 24.54 -14.04 -14.45
N SER A 118 25.09 -14.39 -15.60
CA SER A 118 26.20 -15.33 -15.71
C SER A 118 27.31 -14.71 -16.55
N MET A 119 28.56 -14.89 -16.10
CA MET A 119 29.75 -14.55 -16.85
C MET A 119 30.68 -15.75 -16.80
N THR A 120 31.10 -16.23 -17.96
CA THR A 120 32.10 -17.29 -18.06
C THR A 120 33.25 -16.81 -18.94
N THR A 121 34.46 -17.17 -18.52
CA THR A 121 35.67 -16.95 -19.31
C THR A 121 36.09 -18.30 -19.88
N ALA A 122 36.14 -18.40 -21.21
CA ALA A 122 36.59 -19.58 -21.91
C ALA A 122 37.85 -19.25 -22.72
N ARG A 123 38.77 -20.21 -22.80
CA ARG A 123 39.90 -20.14 -23.74
C ARG A 123 39.53 -20.93 -24.99
N ILE A 124 39.44 -20.25 -26.12
CA ILE A 124 39.25 -20.88 -27.43
C ILE A 124 40.57 -20.68 -28.18
N GLU A 125 41.31 -21.77 -28.39
CA GLU A 125 42.68 -21.75 -28.91
C GLU A 125 43.60 -20.84 -28.06
N ASP A 126 44.14 -19.78 -28.64
CA ASP A 126 45.01 -18.79 -27.97
C ASP A 126 44.30 -17.48 -27.61
N VAL A 127 42.97 -17.46 -27.63
CA VAL A 127 42.15 -16.28 -27.32
C VAL A 127 41.31 -16.52 -26.07
N TRP A 128 41.40 -15.57 -25.13
CA TRP A 128 40.46 -15.48 -24.00
C TRP A 128 39.15 -14.82 -24.47
N VAL A 129 38.04 -15.51 -24.27
CA VAL A 129 36.69 -15.04 -24.61
C VAL A 129 35.87 -14.94 -23.33
N ASN A 130 35.19 -13.82 -23.14
CA ASN A 130 34.20 -13.65 -22.08
C ASN A 130 32.81 -13.71 -22.70
N VAL A 131 31.99 -14.63 -22.21
CA VAL A 131 30.57 -14.74 -22.57
C VAL A 131 29.75 -14.34 -21.35
N ALA A 132 28.82 -13.41 -21.54
CA ALA A 132 27.91 -12.97 -20.49
C ALA A 132 26.46 -13.09 -20.95
N SER A 133 25.60 -13.61 -20.08
CA SER A 133 24.16 -13.68 -20.29
C SER A 133 23.42 -13.04 -19.11
N ALA A 134 22.28 -12.42 -19.41
CA ALA A 134 21.41 -11.83 -18.39
C ALA A 134 19.95 -12.06 -18.78
N ILE A 135 19.14 -12.50 -17.82
CA ILE A 135 17.70 -12.69 -18.00
C ILE A 135 16.89 -12.02 -16.88
N GLY A 136 15.60 -11.81 -17.13
CA GLY A 136 14.68 -11.22 -16.17
C GLY A 136 15.01 -9.75 -15.86
N VAL A 137 15.14 -9.46 -14.57
CA VAL A 137 15.46 -8.12 -14.04
C VAL A 137 16.84 -7.62 -14.45
N PHE A 138 17.75 -8.50 -14.90
CA PHE A 138 19.09 -8.09 -15.33
C PHE A 138 19.17 -7.78 -16.82
N LYS A 139 19.95 -6.75 -17.18
CA LYS A 139 20.32 -6.39 -18.55
C LYS A 139 21.73 -5.80 -18.61
N ALA A 140 22.22 -5.59 -19.82
CA ALA A 140 23.49 -4.92 -20.09
C ALA A 140 23.28 -3.43 -19.87
N GLY A 141 24.18 -2.79 -19.12
CA GLY A 141 24.28 -1.34 -19.04
C GLY A 141 24.73 -0.74 -20.38
N GLY A 142 24.33 0.48 -20.70
CA GLY A 142 24.73 1.12 -21.96
C GLY A 142 26.20 1.60 -21.96
N TYR A 143 27.02 0.99 -22.81
CA TYR A 143 28.02 1.50 -23.78
C TYR A 143 28.97 0.32 -24.06
N ARG A 144 28.78 -0.36 -25.20
CA ARG A 144 29.56 -1.54 -25.67
C ARG A 144 29.47 -2.81 -24.82
N ASN A 145 28.37 -3.02 -24.11
CA ASN A 145 28.07 -4.34 -23.54
C ASN A 145 27.54 -5.27 -24.64
N HIS A 146 28.46 -6.01 -25.25
CA HIS A 146 28.11 -7.12 -26.12
C HIS A 146 27.79 -8.34 -25.25
N PHE A 147 26.51 -8.56 -24.94
CA PHE A 147 26.05 -9.90 -24.53
C PHE A 147 26.01 -10.88 -25.70
N SER A 148 26.20 -10.40 -26.93
CA SER A 148 26.32 -11.20 -28.13
C SER A 148 27.80 -11.30 -28.52
N ASP A 149 28.39 -12.49 -28.44
CA ASP A 149 29.42 -13.07 -29.33
C ASP A 149 30.41 -12.14 -30.07
N VAL A 150 30.81 -10.99 -29.51
CA VAL A 150 31.90 -10.22 -30.08
C VAL A 150 33.18 -10.79 -29.52
N GLN A 151 33.68 -11.77 -30.27
CA GLN A 151 35.06 -12.25 -30.30
C GLN A 151 36.00 -11.04 -30.31
N SER A 152 36.30 -10.47 -29.14
CA SER A 152 37.26 -9.37 -29.07
C SER A 152 38.63 -10.01 -29.12
N LYS A 153 39.22 -10.05 -30.32
CA LYS A 153 40.60 -10.42 -30.54
C LYS A 153 41.48 -9.43 -29.76
N ALA A 154 41.91 -9.80 -28.56
CA ALA A 154 42.91 -9.04 -27.83
C ALA A 154 44.25 -9.27 -28.52
N THR A 155 44.55 -8.47 -29.54
CA THR A 155 45.91 -8.35 -30.05
C THR A 155 46.57 -7.20 -29.30
N TYR A 156 47.57 -7.55 -28.49
CA TYR A 156 48.68 -6.75 -27.94
C TYR A 156 48.79 -6.63 -26.42
N PRO A 157 50.05 -6.71 -25.91
CA PRO A 157 50.40 -6.72 -24.50
C PRO A 157 50.55 -5.29 -23.95
N ASP A 158 50.29 -5.16 -22.65
CA ASP A 158 50.66 -4.06 -21.78
C ASP A 158 50.09 -2.64 -21.99
N TYR A 159 49.60 -2.12 -20.87
CA TYR A 159 49.18 -0.75 -20.55
C TYR A 159 47.75 -0.31 -20.93
N ALA A 160 46.92 -0.25 -19.87
CA ALA A 160 45.73 0.59 -19.74
C ALA A 160 44.74 0.54 -20.91
N THR A 161 44.11 -0.62 -21.13
CA THR A 161 42.81 -0.58 -21.81
C THR A 161 41.82 0.11 -20.87
N PRO A 162 41.08 1.15 -21.31
CA PRO A 162 40.10 1.80 -20.45
C PRO A 162 39.14 0.71 -20.00
N GLU A 163 39.05 0.55 -18.68
CA GLU A 163 38.26 -0.46 -17.99
C GLU A 163 37.02 -0.81 -18.83
N ARG A 164 37.02 -2.02 -19.43
CA ARG A 164 35.84 -2.52 -20.13
C ARG A 164 34.82 -2.85 -19.05
N LEU A 165 34.12 -1.83 -18.58
CA LEU A 165 33.10 -1.94 -17.55
C LEU A 165 31.92 -2.73 -18.14
N SER A 166 31.91 -4.03 -17.89
CA SER A 166 30.76 -4.89 -18.12
C SER A 166 29.69 -4.59 -17.07
N ASN A 167 28.94 -3.50 -17.28
CA ASN A 167 27.90 -3.11 -16.34
C ASN A 167 26.68 -4.04 -16.47
N VAL A 168 26.30 -4.68 -15.37
CA VAL A 168 25.01 -5.36 -15.23
C VAL A 168 24.05 -4.39 -14.55
N VAL A 169 22.90 -4.15 -15.18
CA VAL A 169 21.85 -3.28 -14.65
C VAL A 169 20.72 -4.16 -14.15
N PHE A 170 20.38 -3.99 -12.87
CA PHE A 170 19.09 -4.41 -12.34
C PHE A 170 18.05 -3.35 -12.69
N ASP A 171 17.02 -3.77 -13.42
CA ASP A 171 15.93 -2.91 -13.85
C ASP A 171 14.61 -3.68 -13.76
N ALA A 172 13.92 -3.52 -12.62
CA ALA A 172 12.62 -4.14 -12.38
C ALA A 172 11.56 -3.72 -13.41
N ALA A 173 11.70 -2.53 -14.03
CA ALA A 173 10.76 -2.04 -15.04
C ALA A 173 10.71 -2.91 -16.30
N ARG A 174 11.68 -3.82 -16.49
CA ARG A 174 11.71 -4.79 -17.58
C ARG A 174 10.63 -5.87 -17.46
N VAL A 175 10.20 -6.18 -16.24
CA VAL A 175 9.31 -7.32 -15.96
C VAL A 175 8.02 -6.90 -15.25
N VAL A 176 8.01 -5.74 -14.59
CA VAL A 176 6.83 -5.19 -13.91
C VAL A 176 6.76 -3.67 -14.08
N PRO A 177 5.56 -3.06 -14.12
CA PRO A 177 5.43 -1.60 -14.01
C PRO A 177 5.99 -1.10 -12.67
N THR A 178 6.84 -0.07 -12.71
CA THR A 178 7.45 0.52 -11.52
C THR A 178 6.94 1.93 -11.24
N ALA A 179 6.74 2.26 -9.96
CA ALA A 179 6.40 3.59 -9.48
C ALA A 179 7.03 3.81 -8.08
N LYS A 180 6.83 4.99 -7.49
CA LYS A 180 7.26 5.27 -6.10
C LYS A 180 6.54 4.39 -5.06
N GLU A 181 5.42 3.78 -5.43
CA GLU A 181 4.58 2.92 -4.58
C GLU A 181 4.13 1.70 -5.40
N ASN A 182 4.23 0.51 -4.82
CA ASN A 182 3.63 -0.69 -5.41
C ASN A 182 2.10 -0.65 -5.22
N ARG A 183 1.37 -0.48 -6.32
CA ARG A 183 -0.09 -0.41 -6.29
C ARG A 183 -0.71 -0.98 -7.56
N PRO A 184 -1.89 -1.62 -7.46
CA PRO A 184 -2.70 -1.88 -8.64
C PRO A 184 -3.25 -0.57 -9.20
N ILE A 185 -3.77 -0.63 -10.43
CA ILE A 185 -4.66 0.43 -10.95
C ILE A 185 -5.79 0.62 -9.94
N ASN A 186 -6.03 1.86 -9.53
CA ASN A 186 -7.00 2.19 -8.50
C ASN A 186 -7.72 3.51 -8.81
N ILE A 187 -8.85 3.71 -8.15
CA ILE A 187 -9.65 4.93 -8.18
C ILE A 187 -9.87 5.44 -6.76
N GLY A 188 -9.82 6.75 -6.56
CA GLY A 188 -9.99 7.38 -5.26
C GLY A 188 -11.46 7.38 -4.82
N MET A 189 -11.69 7.05 -3.56
CA MET A 189 -12.98 7.12 -2.87
C MET A 189 -12.77 7.65 -1.46
N THR A 190 -13.80 8.20 -0.84
CA THR A 190 -13.69 8.75 0.52
C THR A 190 -13.92 7.64 1.56
N PRO A 191 -12.91 7.26 2.35
CA PRO A 191 -13.10 6.35 3.48
C PRO A 191 -13.94 7.04 4.57
N ALA A 192 -15.08 6.45 4.91
CA ALA A 192 -16.01 7.02 5.87
C ALA A 192 -16.46 5.99 6.91
N ILE A 193 -16.88 6.49 8.09
CA ILE A 193 -17.50 5.73 9.18
C ILE A 193 -18.87 6.32 9.48
N TYR A 194 -19.87 5.45 9.72
CA TYR A 194 -21.20 5.87 10.12
C TYR A 194 -21.31 6.00 11.64
N LEU A 195 -21.69 7.18 12.13
CA LEU A 195 -21.96 7.47 13.53
C LEU A 195 -23.44 7.78 13.80
N GLY A 196 -24.23 8.05 12.75
CA GLY A 196 -25.68 8.27 12.84
C GLY A 196 -26.11 9.57 13.53
N VAL A 197 -25.19 10.51 13.71
CA VAL A 197 -25.37 11.81 14.36
C VAL A 197 -24.77 12.94 13.55
#